data_AF-A0A7N2KSQ3-F1
#
_entry.id   AF-A0A7N2KSQ3-F1
#
_cell.length_a   1.000
_cell.length_b   1.000
_cell.length_c   1.000
_cell.angle_alpha   90.00
_cell.angle_beta   90.00
_cell.angle_gamma   90.00
#
_symmetry.space_group_name_H-M   'P 1'
#
loop_
_entity.id
_entity.type
_entity.pdbx_description
1 polymer ?
#
loop_
_entity_poly.entity_id
_entity_poly.type
_entity_poly.pdbx_seq_one_letter_code
_entity_poly.pdbx_strand_id
1 'polypeptide(L)'
;MILRILCLPECPIQDFEDSTVDTLIDPLNRQWVVELVDGLFTREDAEMIKKIPLGRASSEDTLFWPHSSNGVYSCKTGYRFLKEEAAALGEVARDQQSRDKHIWKSICSLRTPQKVKTMSWRACREALPTKQALVRRTIIEDPVCERCCNSAETSLHALWRCPELDPVWANPELWGFRSSVHFLDFKELLSWLILQKKDVELFAVMVRTIWNQRNRVRLNMPADSLHQVAHIARTWLLDFQGRQVPHASQVQQEP
;
A
#
# COMPACT_ATOMS: atom_id res chain seq x y z
N MET A 1 -6.95 -3.54 22.03
CA MET A 1 -7.49 -2.32 21.41
C MET A 1 -7.32 -1.22 22.44
N ILE A 2 -6.31 -0.37 22.30
CA ILE A 2 -6.02 0.70 23.27
C ILE A 2 -6.96 1.85 22.92
N LEU A 3 -8.09 1.92 23.61
CA LEU A 3 -9.04 3.03 23.53
C LEU A 3 -8.49 4.16 24.41
N ARG A 4 -8.04 5.26 23.79
CA ARG A 4 -7.76 6.51 24.50
C ARG A 4 -9.09 7.12 24.92
N ILE A 5 -9.39 7.07 26.21
CA ILE A 5 -10.58 7.64 26.83
C ILE A 5 -10.36 9.15 27.01
N LEU A 6 -11.27 9.94 26.45
CA LEU A 6 -11.34 11.39 26.64
C LEU A 6 -11.78 11.67 28.09
N CYS A 7 -10.97 12.42 28.85
CA CYS A 7 -11.19 12.75 30.25
C CYS A 7 -12.56 13.44 30.48
N LEU A 8 -13.39 12.83 31.34
CA LEU A 8 -14.45 13.50 32.08
C LEU A 8 -13.88 14.10 33.40
N PRO A 9 -14.53 15.12 34.01
CA PRO A 9 -13.87 16.07 34.90
C PRO A 9 -13.48 15.55 36.29
N GLU A 10 -13.89 14.36 36.70
CA GLU A 10 -13.46 13.75 37.96
C GLU A 10 -13.28 12.25 37.72
N CYS A 11 -12.07 11.85 37.33
CA CYS A 11 -11.71 10.45 37.20
C CYS A 11 -11.67 9.84 38.62
N PRO A 12 -12.50 8.83 38.94
CA PRO A 12 -12.56 8.26 40.29
C PRO A 12 -11.31 7.42 40.65
N ILE A 13 -10.40 7.20 39.69
CA ILE A 13 -9.20 6.37 39.85
C ILE A 13 -7.97 7.26 39.84
N GLN A 14 -7.19 7.19 40.92
CA GLN A 14 -5.86 7.78 41.01
C GLN A 14 -4.91 6.98 40.10
N ASP A 15 -4.16 7.64 39.21
CA ASP A 15 -3.25 7.02 38.23
C ASP A 15 -3.93 6.12 37.17
N PHE A 16 -4.95 6.68 36.50
CA PHE A 16 -5.70 6.02 35.42
C PHE A 16 -4.84 5.46 34.27
N GLU A 17 -3.70 6.09 33.94
CA GLU A 17 -2.86 5.68 32.81
C GLU A 17 -2.27 4.27 32.95
N ASP A 18 -2.10 3.79 34.19
CA ASP A 18 -1.54 2.47 34.51
C ASP A 18 -2.59 1.48 35.06
N SER A 19 -3.87 1.86 35.06
CA SER A 19 -4.95 1.04 35.62
C SER A 19 -5.35 -0.11 34.69
N THR A 20 -5.50 -1.30 35.26
CA THR A 20 -5.88 -2.54 34.57
C THR A 20 -7.36 -2.87 34.78
N VAL A 21 -7.94 -3.73 33.93
CA VAL A 21 -9.38 -4.04 33.94
C VAL A 21 -9.85 -4.67 35.25
N ASP A 22 -8.97 -5.33 36.01
CA ASP A 22 -9.31 -5.88 37.32
C ASP A 22 -9.72 -4.81 38.34
N THR A 23 -9.26 -3.57 38.19
CA THR A 23 -9.69 -2.43 39.02
C THR A 23 -11.18 -2.11 38.87
N LEU A 24 -11.79 -2.53 37.76
CA LEU A 24 -13.22 -2.36 37.46
C LEU A 24 -14.08 -3.51 38.01
N ILE A 25 -13.46 -4.51 38.65
CA ILE A 25 -14.12 -5.72 39.13
C ILE A 25 -14.04 -5.78 40.65
N ASP A 26 -15.19 -6.00 41.30
CA ASP A 26 -15.26 -6.30 42.73
C ASP A 26 -14.52 -7.63 43.01
N PRO A 27 -13.43 -7.63 43.80
CA PRO A 27 -12.64 -8.83 44.04
C PRO A 27 -13.37 -9.89 44.86
N LEU A 28 -14.37 -9.51 45.67
CA LEU A 28 -15.13 -10.42 46.52
C LEU A 28 -16.31 -11.02 45.77
N ASN A 29 -17.11 -10.18 45.10
CA ASN A 29 -18.33 -10.61 44.44
C ASN A 29 -18.13 -11.00 42.97
N ARG A 30 -16.97 -10.69 42.38
CA ARG A 30 -16.64 -10.90 40.97
C ARG A 30 -17.71 -10.30 40.04
N GLN A 31 -18.13 -9.09 40.38
CA GLN A 31 -19.08 -8.28 39.61
C GLN A 31 -18.41 -6.98 39.16
N TRP A 32 -18.91 -6.39 38.08
CA TRP A 32 -18.47 -5.07 37.65
C TRP A 32 -18.85 -4.03 38.71
N VAL A 33 -17.90 -3.14 39.04
CA VAL A 33 -18.17 -1.96 39.88
C VAL A 33 -18.93 -0.95 39.01
N VAL A 34 -20.26 -0.95 39.14
CA VAL A 34 -21.18 -0.25 38.21
C VAL A 34 -20.89 1.24 38.15
N GLU A 35 -20.68 1.87 39.31
CA GLU A 35 -20.41 3.30 39.43
C GLU A 35 -19.12 3.69 38.71
N LEU A 36 -18.12 2.81 38.75
CA LEU A 36 -16.82 3.04 38.15
C LEU A 36 -16.88 2.87 36.62
N VAL A 37 -17.58 1.83 36.15
CA VAL A 37 -17.79 1.60 34.71
C VAL A 37 -18.63 2.72 34.09
N ASP A 38 -19.70 3.15 34.75
CA ASP A 38 -20.56 4.25 34.27
C ASP A 38 -19.87 5.62 34.32
N GLY A 39 -18.89 5.81 35.22
CA GLY A 39 -18.10 7.03 35.33
C GLY A 39 -16.94 7.16 34.33
N LEU A 40 -16.41 6.03 33.84
CA LEU A 40 -15.21 6.01 32.97
C LEU A 40 -15.51 5.84 31.49
N PHE A 41 -16.65 5.24 31.15
CA PHE A 41 -17.00 4.90 29.78
C PHE A 41 -18.24 5.67 29.31
N THR A 42 -18.41 5.78 28.00
CA THR A 42 -19.66 6.28 27.42
C THR A 42 -20.81 5.38 27.84
N ARG A 43 -22.05 5.88 27.84
CA ARG A 43 -23.21 5.08 28.22
C ARG A 43 -23.30 3.79 27.40
N GLU A 44 -23.08 3.90 26.10
CA GLU A 44 -23.11 2.78 25.17
C GLU A 44 -22.05 1.72 25.52
N ASP A 45 -20.81 2.16 25.78
CA ASP A 45 -19.70 1.28 26.14
C ASP A 45 -19.90 0.65 27.52
N ALA A 46 -20.35 1.42 28.51
CA ALA A 46 -20.63 0.96 29.86
C ALA A 46 -21.72 -0.13 29.86
N GLU A 47 -22.79 0.05 29.08
CA GLU A 47 -23.83 -0.96 28.90
C GLU A 47 -23.29 -2.24 28.25
N MET A 48 -22.30 -2.14 27.36
CA MET A 48 -21.65 -3.31 26.74
C MET A 48 -20.69 -4.01 27.71
N ILE A 49 -19.86 -3.26 28.45
CA ILE A 49 -18.92 -3.79 29.44
C ILE A 49 -19.66 -4.58 30.51
N LYS A 50 -20.74 -4.02 31.06
CA LYS A 50 -21.56 -4.69 32.09
C LYS A 50 -22.20 -6.00 31.61
N LYS A 51 -22.34 -6.21 30.30
CA LYS A 51 -22.84 -7.47 29.70
C LYS A 51 -21.77 -8.54 29.55
N ILE A 52 -20.49 -8.20 29.71
CA ILE A 52 -19.40 -9.18 29.64
C ILE A 52 -19.46 -10.06 30.90
N PRO A 53 -19.66 -11.39 30.74
CA PRO A 53 -19.74 -12.30 31.89
C PRO A 53 -18.36 -12.43 32.54
N LEU A 54 -18.31 -12.22 33.86
CA LEU A 54 -17.10 -12.39 34.65
C LEU A 54 -16.95 -13.85 35.10
N GLY A 55 -15.73 -14.37 35.04
CA GLY A 55 -15.40 -15.70 35.53
C GLY A 55 -15.60 -15.79 37.05
N ARG A 56 -16.30 -16.84 37.50
CA ARG A 56 -16.55 -17.11 38.94
C ARG A 56 -15.29 -17.45 39.72
N ALA A 57 -14.28 -17.97 39.04
CA ALA A 57 -12.96 -18.26 39.61
C ALA A 57 -11.93 -17.32 38.98
N SER A 58 -10.88 -16.99 39.74
CA SER A 58 -9.68 -16.36 39.19
C SER A 58 -8.99 -17.35 38.27
N SER A 59 -8.90 -17.03 36.98
CA SER A 59 -8.10 -17.73 36.00
C SER A 59 -7.06 -16.77 35.43
N GLU A 60 -5.91 -17.29 35.02
CA GLU A 60 -4.96 -16.49 34.25
C GLU A 60 -5.57 -16.05 32.92
N ASP A 61 -5.21 -14.85 32.49
CA ASP A 61 -5.67 -14.30 31.21
C ASP A 61 -5.12 -15.13 30.05
N THR A 62 -5.99 -15.46 29.12
CA THR A 62 -5.64 -16.23 27.92
C THR A 62 -6.16 -15.53 26.67
N LEU A 63 -5.42 -15.65 25.58
CA LEU A 63 -5.86 -15.12 24.29
C LEU A 63 -7.04 -15.94 23.77
N PHE A 64 -8.16 -15.25 23.49
CA PHE A 64 -9.37 -15.85 22.97
C PHE A 64 -9.73 -15.26 21.60
N TRP A 65 -9.95 -16.12 20.62
CA TRP A 65 -10.37 -15.76 19.27
C TRP A 65 -11.89 -16.00 19.10
N PRO A 66 -12.72 -14.94 19.03
CA PRO A 66 -14.17 -15.06 19.02
C PRO A 66 -14.75 -15.70 17.76
N HIS A 67 -13.96 -15.81 16.68
CA HIS A 67 -14.39 -16.45 15.43
C HIS A 67 -13.99 -17.94 15.33
N SER A 68 -13.66 -18.56 16.47
CA SER A 68 -13.47 -20.01 16.61
C SER A 68 -14.31 -20.57 17.76
N SER A 69 -14.89 -21.75 17.57
CA SER A 69 -15.71 -22.43 18.58
C SER A 69 -14.90 -22.89 19.81
N ASN A 70 -13.59 -23.09 19.66
CA ASN A 70 -12.68 -23.44 20.75
C ASN A 70 -11.86 -22.24 21.27
N GLY A 71 -12.13 -21.02 20.78
CA GLY A 71 -11.38 -19.83 21.17
C GLY A 71 -9.93 -19.76 20.65
N VAL A 72 -9.45 -20.76 19.89
CA VAL A 72 -8.07 -20.78 19.40
C VAL A 72 -7.99 -20.16 18.01
N TYR A 73 -7.06 -19.22 17.83
CA TYR A 73 -6.77 -18.65 16.52
C TYR A 73 -6.11 -19.68 15.60
N SER A 74 -6.54 -19.69 14.34
CA SER A 74 -5.85 -20.38 13.27
C SER A 74 -5.89 -19.55 11.99
N CYS A 75 -4.90 -19.70 11.10
CA CYS A 75 -4.89 -19.02 9.81
C CYS A 75 -6.20 -19.21 9.02
N LYS A 76 -6.85 -20.38 9.16
CA LYS A 76 -8.15 -20.66 8.54
C LYS A 76 -9.27 -19.76 9.09
N THR A 77 -9.39 -19.66 10.41
CA THR A 77 -10.41 -18.83 11.07
C THR A 77 -10.16 -17.34 10.86
N GLY A 78 -8.89 -16.89 10.89
CA GLY A 78 -8.51 -15.52 10.56
C GLY A 78 -8.80 -15.14 9.10
N TYR A 79 -8.45 -16.01 8.14
CA TYR A 79 -8.75 -15.78 6.73
C TYR A 79 -10.26 -15.71 6.45
N ARG A 80 -11.04 -16.57 7.09
CA ARG A 80 -12.51 -16.55 6.98
C ARG A 80 -13.08 -15.23 7.50
N PHE A 81 -12.65 -14.80 8.69
CA PHE A 81 -13.06 -13.51 9.28
C PHE A 81 -12.78 -12.34 8.33
N LEU A 82 -11.54 -12.24 7.80
CA LEU A 82 -11.18 -11.17 6.86
C LEU A 82 -12.00 -11.19 5.58
N LYS A 83 -12.39 -12.38 5.09
CA LYS A 83 -13.25 -12.51 3.92
C LYS A 83 -14.68 -12.07 4.20
N GLU A 84 -15.23 -12.44 5.35
CA GLU A 84 -16.58 -12.06 5.77
C GLU A 84 -16.66 -10.55 6.02
N GLU A 85 -15.64 -9.96 6.65
CA GLU A 85 -15.50 -8.52 6.86
C GLU A 85 -15.41 -7.76 5.53
N ALA A 86 -14.56 -8.22 4.60
CA ALA A 86 -14.46 -7.64 3.26
C ALA A 86 -15.77 -7.77 2.47
N ALA A 87 -16.54 -8.84 2.67
CA ALA A 87 -17.85 -9.03 2.05
C ALA A 87 -18.93 -8.13 2.68
N ALA A 88 -18.87 -7.88 3.98
CA ALA A 88 -19.75 -6.95 4.70
C ALA A 88 -19.53 -5.49 4.25
N LEU A 89 -18.29 -5.14 3.86
CA LEU A 89 -17.96 -3.87 3.22
C LEU A 89 -18.46 -3.76 1.75
N GLY A 90 -19.08 -4.83 1.23
CA GLY A 90 -20.10 -4.88 0.18
C GLY A 90 -19.76 -4.27 -1.18
N GLU A 91 -19.64 -2.94 -1.24
CA GLU A 91 -19.50 -2.16 -2.46
C GLU A 91 -18.06 -1.70 -2.69
N VAL A 92 -17.37 -1.21 -1.65
CA VAL A 92 -16.00 -0.68 -1.76
C VAL A 92 -15.01 -1.78 -2.16
N ALA A 93 -15.14 -2.97 -1.56
CA ALA A 93 -14.27 -4.10 -1.85
C ALA A 93 -14.45 -4.65 -3.27
N ARG A 94 -15.70 -4.66 -3.79
CA ARG A 94 -16.02 -5.14 -5.14
C ARG A 94 -15.55 -4.15 -6.20
N ASP A 95 -15.75 -2.86 -5.98
CA ASP A 95 -15.25 -1.82 -6.91
C ASP A 95 -13.72 -1.86 -7.00
N GLN A 96 -13.03 -1.96 -5.86
CA GLN A 96 -11.57 -2.10 -5.84
C GLN A 96 -11.10 -3.34 -6.61
N GLN A 97 -11.74 -4.51 -6.41
CA GLN A 97 -11.37 -5.72 -7.14
C GLN A 97 -11.57 -5.58 -8.66
N SER A 98 -12.63 -4.88 -9.09
CA SER A 98 -12.90 -4.60 -10.51
C SER A 98 -11.84 -3.67 -11.10
N ARG A 99 -11.52 -2.57 -10.41
CA ARG A 99 -10.49 -1.61 -10.80
C ARG A 99 -9.12 -2.29 -10.94
N ASP A 100 -8.77 -3.15 -10.00
CA ASP A 100 -7.52 -3.93 -10.01
C ASP A 100 -7.46 -4.83 -11.24
N LYS A 101 -8.54 -5.57 -11.52
CA LYS A 101 -8.63 -6.44 -12.69
C LYS A 101 -8.42 -5.67 -13.99
N HIS A 102 -8.98 -4.47 -14.11
CA HIS A 102 -8.80 -3.61 -15.27
C HIS A 102 -7.32 -3.22 -15.44
N ILE A 103 -6.69 -2.70 -14.38
CA ILE A 103 -5.28 -2.28 -14.40
C ILE A 103 -4.36 -3.45 -14.78
N TRP A 104 -4.57 -4.63 -14.21
CA TRP A 104 -3.75 -5.81 -14.52
C TRP A 104 -3.89 -6.24 -15.98
N LYS A 105 -5.11 -6.20 -16.52
CA LYS A 105 -5.34 -6.46 -17.93
C LYS A 105 -4.60 -5.45 -18.81
N SER A 106 -4.66 -4.16 -18.47
CA SER A 106 -3.94 -3.10 -19.20
C SER A 106 -2.42 -3.27 -19.14
N ILE A 107 -1.84 -3.62 -17.99
CA ILE A 107 -0.39 -3.89 -17.87
C ILE A 107 0.00 -5.09 -18.73
N CYS A 108 -0.79 -6.16 -18.70
CA CYS A 108 -0.52 -7.35 -19.50
C CYS A 108 -0.61 -7.10 -21.02
N SER A 109 -1.47 -6.17 -21.46
CA SER A 109 -1.64 -5.84 -22.88
C SER A 109 -0.59 -4.90 -23.47
N LEU A 110 0.30 -4.30 -22.66
CA LEU A 110 1.33 -3.39 -23.18
C LEU A 110 2.23 -4.09 -24.21
N ARG A 111 2.57 -3.41 -25.32
CA ARG A 111 3.58 -3.86 -26.30
C ARG A 111 4.98 -3.53 -25.81
N THR A 112 5.32 -4.09 -24.66
CA THR A 112 6.62 -3.98 -24.02
C THR A 112 7.09 -5.36 -23.54
N PRO A 113 8.40 -5.55 -23.30
CA PRO A 113 8.91 -6.80 -22.73
C PRO A 113 8.29 -7.14 -21.38
N GLN A 114 8.22 -8.44 -21.08
CA GLN A 114 7.66 -8.94 -19.83
C GLN A 114 8.30 -8.30 -18.59
N LYS A 115 9.61 -8.02 -18.62
CA LYS A 115 10.33 -7.32 -17.54
C LYS A 115 9.80 -5.91 -17.24
N VAL A 116 9.28 -5.20 -18.24
CA VAL A 116 8.64 -3.88 -18.06
C VAL A 116 7.28 -4.06 -17.40
N LYS A 117 6.48 -5.01 -17.89
CA LYS A 117 5.16 -5.34 -17.31
C LYS A 117 5.27 -5.74 -15.83
N THR A 118 6.19 -6.65 -15.50
CA THR A 118 6.44 -7.09 -14.13
C THR A 118 6.89 -5.92 -13.24
N MET A 119 7.72 -5.01 -13.76
CA MET A 119 8.15 -3.83 -13.02
C MET A 119 6.97 -2.91 -12.69
N SER A 120 6.14 -2.57 -13.68
CA SER A 120 4.94 -1.74 -13.46
C SER A 120 3.97 -2.39 -12.47
N TRP A 121 3.75 -3.70 -12.58
CA TRP A 121 2.93 -4.45 -11.63
C TRP A 121 3.49 -4.39 -10.20
N ARG A 122 4.81 -4.57 -10.04
CA ARG A 122 5.45 -4.45 -8.71
C ARG A 122 5.31 -3.05 -8.13
N ALA A 123 5.45 -2.01 -8.96
CA ALA A 123 5.26 -0.62 -8.55
C ALA A 123 3.83 -0.36 -8.06
N CYS A 124 2.81 -0.83 -8.81
CA CYS A 124 1.40 -0.71 -8.41
C CYS A 124 1.05 -1.44 -7.11
N ARG A 125 1.86 -2.42 -6.69
CA ARG A 125 1.66 -3.20 -5.47
C ARG A 125 2.58 -2.78 -4.31
N GLU A 126 3.32 -1.68 -4.46
CA GLU A 126 4.38 -1.28 -3.51
C GLU A 126 5.32 -2.44 -3.16
N ALA A 127 5.60 -3.30 -4.15
CA ALA A 127 6.42 -4.50 -4.01
C ALA A 127 7.88 -4.27 -4.45
N LEU A 128 8.23 -3.04 -4.81
CA LEU A 128 9.59 -2.63 -5.10
C LEU A 128 10.38 -2.45 -3.78
N PRO A 129 11.70 -2.74 -3.75
CA PRO A 129 12.54 -2.44 -2.60
C PRO A 129 12.88 -0.94 -2.53
N THR A 130 11.86 -0.12 -2.32
CA THR A 130 12.01 1.30 -1.97
C THR A 130 12.36 1.43 -0.49
N LYS A 131 12.96 2.55 -0.05
CA LYS A 131 13.29 2.71 1.37
C LYS A 131 12.06 2.63 2.27
N GLN A 132 10.92 3.20 1.86
CA GLN A 132 9.66 3.05 2.60
C GLN A 132 9.23 1.58 2.75
N ALA A 133 9.38 0.77 1.70
CA ALA A 133 9.03 -0.66 1.75
C ALA A 133 10.00 -1.46 2.64
N LEU A 134 11.28 -1.08 2.66
CA LEU A 134 12.29 -1.71 3.52
C LEU A 134 12.08 -1.36 5.00
N VAL A 135 11.72 -0.12 5.33
CA VAL A 135 11.33 0.30 6.70
C VAL A 135 10.12 -0.48 7.18
N ARG A 136 9.08 -0.63 6.33
CA ARG A 136 7.88 -1.44 6.66
C ARG A 136 8.22 -2.90 6.96
N ARG A 137 9.34 -3.41 6.46
CA ARG A 137 9.84 -4.77 6.70
C ARG A 137 10.93 -4.82 7.77
N THR A 138 11.14 -3.73 8.51
CA THR A 138 12.15 -3.59 9.56
C THR A 138 13.57 -3.94 9.12
N ILE A 139 13.91 -3.67 7.85
CA ILE A 139 15.25 -3.92 7.28
C ILE A 139 16.16 -2.70 7.47
N ILE A 140 15.58 -1.51 7.39
CA ILE A 140 16.26 -0.22 7.61
C ILE A 140 15.36 0.68 8.46
N GLU A 141 15.91 1.76 9.00
CA GLU A 141 15.17 2.71 9.86
C GLU A 141 14.68 3.93 9.09
N ASP A 142 15.50 4.47 8.19
CA ASP A 142 15.22 5.71 7.48
C ASP A 142 14.48 5.46 6.13
N PRO A 143 13.27 6.02 5.92
CA PRO A 143 12.56 5.90 4.66
C PRO A 143 12.95 6.97 3.62
N VAL A 144 13.79 7.96 3.96
CA VAL A 144 14.02 9.16 3.12
C VAL A 144 14.72 8.81 1.82
N CYS A 145 14.21 9.37 0.72
CA CYS A 145 14.76 9.23 -0.62
C CYS A 145 16.18 9.80 -0.71
N GLU A 146 17.14 8.96 -1.07
CA GLU A 146 18.56 9.34 -1.20
C GLU A 146 18.86 10.27 -2.38
N ARG A 147 17.90 10.46 -3.30
CA ARG A 147 18.09 11.40 -4.43
C ARG A 147 17.83 12.84 -3.99
N CYS A 148 16.66 13.10 -3.42
CA CYS A 148 16.23 14.46 -3.07
C CYS A 148 16.39 14.79 -1.58
N CYS A 149 16.65 13.80 -0.73
CA CYS A 149 16.81 13.94 0.72
C CYS A 149 15.63 14.62 1.44
N ASN A 150 14.43 14.65 0.84
CA ASN A 150 13.33 15.49 1.31
C ASN A 150 12.04 14.74 1.65
N SER A 151 11.84 13.51 1.18
CA SER A 151 10.58 12.80 1.38
C SER A 151 10.78 11.29 1.47
N ALA A 152 9.85 10.61 2.14
CA ALA A 152 9.83 9.16 2.19
C ALA A 152 9.74 8.55 0.79
N GLU A 153 10.59 7.55 0.54
CA GLU A 153 10.73 6.94 -0.77
C GLU A 153 9.68 5.85 -0.98
N THR A 154 8.50 6.24 -1.45
CA THR A 154 7.47 5.33 -1.96
C THR A 154 7.73 4.95 -3.43
N SER A 155 7.01 3.96 -3.99
CA SER A 155 7.14 3.66 -5.43
C SER A 155 6.77 4.88 -6.29
N LEU A 156 5.71 5.61 -5.90
CA LEU A 156 5.33 6.86 -6.56
C LEU A 156 6.43 7.92 -6.46
N HIS A 157 7.06 8.10 -5.31
CA HIS A 157 8.13 9.08 -5.15
C HIS A 157 9.37 8.70 -5.96
N ALA A 158 9.85 7.47 -5.83
CA ALA A 158 11.05 6.98 -6.49
C ALA A 158 10.99 7.02 -8.04
N LEU A 159 9.78 6.95 -8.60
CA LEU A 159 9.54 6.81 -10.03
C LEU A 159 8.92 8.06 -10.69
N TRP A 160 8.21 8.90 -9.94
CA TRP A 160 7.44 10.02 -10.50
C TRP A 160 7.62 11.35 -9.74
N ARG A 161 7.37 11.37 -8.42
CA ARG A 161 7.28 12.65 -7.66
C ARG A 161 8.62 13.25 -7.24
N CYS A 162 9.71 12.48 -7.25
CA CYS A 162 11.02 13.00 -6.86
C CYS A 162 11.44 14.19 -7.75
N PRO A 163 11.78 15.37 -7.19
CA PRO A 163 12.19 16.55 -7.97
C PRO A 163 13.43 16.31 -8.84
N GLU A 164 14.36 15.45 -8.38
CA GLU A 164 15.52 15.05 -9.18
C GLU A 164 15.15 14.37 -10.52
N LEU A 165 13.89 13.94 -10.69
CA LEU A 165 13.39 13.35 -11.95
C LEU A 165 12.80 14.39 -12.91
N ASP A 166 12.80 15.67 -12.57
CA ASP A 166 12.38 16.75 -13.47
C ASP A 166 13.01 16.69 -14.87
N PRO A 167 14.33 16.48 -15.05
CA PRO A 167 14.92 16.34 -16.37
C PRO A 167 14.42 15.10 -17.15
N VAL A 168 14.01 14.04 -16.44
CA VAL A 168 13.47 12.83 -17.08
C VAL A 168 12.07 13.07 -17.65
N TRP A 169 11.27 13.87 -16.95
CA TRP A 169 9.87 14.16 -17.29
C TRP A 169 9.68 15.53 -17.94
N ALA A 170 10.74 16.10 -18.52
CA ALA A 170 10.77 17.48 -19.00
C ALA A 170 9.89 17.77 -20.24
N ASN A 171 9.40 16.76 -20.97
CA ASN A 171 8.54 16.97 -22.14
C ASN A 171 7.12 17.39 -21.68
N PRO A 172 6.69 18.64 -21.94
CA PRO A 172 5.42 19.16 -21.42
C PRO A 172 4.19 18.58 -22.14
N GLU A 173 4.31 18.21 -23.42
CA GLU A 173 3.21 17.61 -24.20
C GLU A 173 2.82 16.24 -23.62
N LEU A 174 3.82 15.47 -23.18
CA LEU A 174 3.61 14.16 -22.60
C LEU A 174 3.29 14.24 -21.09
N TRP A 175 4.04 15.06 -20.36
CA TRP A 175 4.11 15.00 -18.89
C TRP A 175 3.78 16.32 -18.18
N GLY A 176 3.22 17.32 -18.88
CA GLY A 176 2.89 18.63 -18.29
C GLY A 176 1.92 18.57 -17.09
N PHE A 177 1.19 17.47 -16.93
CA PHE A 177 0.31 17.23 -15.78
C PHE A 177 1.06 16.86 -14.49
N ARG A 178 2.37 16.58 -14.55
CA ARG A 178 3.17 16.12 -13.42
C ARG A 178 3.16 17.10 -12.24
N SER A 179 3.12 18.39 -12.53
CA SER A 179 3.09 19.45 -11.51
C SER A 179 1.67 19.86 -11.09
N SER A 180 0.63 19.48 -11.85
CA SER A 180 -0.74 19.94 -11.63
C SER A 180 -1.68 18.86 -11.10
N VAL A 181 -1.35 17.58 -11.26
CA VAL A 181 -2.18 16.47 -10.79
C VAL A 181 -1.45 15.68 -9.71
N HIS A 182 -2.10 15.54 -8.56
CA HIS A 182 -1.60 14.75 -7.45
C HIS A 182 -2.23 13.36 -7.43
N PHE A 183 -1.40 12.37 -7.15
CA PHE A 183 -1.78 10.97 -7.01
C PHE A 183 -1.37 10.48 -5.62
N LEU A 184 -2.20 9.65 -5.01
CA LEU A 184 -1.96 9.03 -3.71
C LEU A 184 -0.85 7.97 -3.81
N ASP A 185 -0.91 7.13 -4.85
CA ASP A 185 0.04 6.06 -5.08
C ASP A 185 0.37 5.88 -6.58
N PHE A 186 1.30 4.96 -6.86
CA PHE A 186 1.73 4.68 -8.24
C PHE A 186 0.61 4.05 -9.08
N LYS A 187 -0.30 3.31 -8.44
CA LYS A 187 -1.39 2.59 -9.12
C LYS A 187 -2.47 3.57 -9.59
N GLU A 188 -2.77 4.59 -8.80
CA GLU A 188 -3.66 5.68 -9.18
C GLU A 188 -3.08 6.48 -10.35
N LEU A 189 -1.80 6.83 -10.32
CA LEU A 189 -1.09 7.45 -11.44
C LEU A 189 -1.23 6.62 -12.72
N LEU A 190 -0.94 5.31 -12.65
CA LEU A 190 -1.03 4.45 -13.83
C LEU A 190 -2.47 4.33 -14.34
N SER A 191 -3.44 4.26 -13.44
CA SER A 191 -4.86 4.21 -13.77
C SER A 191 -5.30 5.48 -14.50
N TRP A 192 -4.87 6.65 -14.01
CA TRP A 192 -5.14 7.93 -14.64
C TRP A 192 -4.52 8.01 -16.04
N LEU A 193 -3.27 7.58 -16.22
CA LEU A 193 -2.61 7.54 -17.54
C LEU A 193 -3.40 6.69 -18.54
N ILE A 194 -3.90 5.53 -18.12
CA ILE A 194 -4.72 4.64 -18.95
C ILE A 194 -6.04 5.32 -19.34
N LEU A 195 -6.73 5.93 -18.37
CA LEU A 195 -8.00 6.61 -18.59
C LEU A 195 -7.85 7.81 -19.53
N GLN A 196 -6.78 8.57 -19.38
CA GLN A 196 -6.45 9.73 -20.23
C GLN A 196 -5.81 9.33 -21.56
N LYS A 197 -5.73 8.02 -21.87
CA LYS A 197 -5.15 7.48 -23.11
C LYS A 197 -3.75 8.05 -23.41
N LYS A 198 -2.94 8.26 -22.37
CA LYS A 198 -1.55 8.70 -22.49
C LYS A 198 -0.68 7.55 -23.01
N ASP A 199 0.56 7.86 -23.37
CA ASP A 199 1.52 6.85 -23.80
C ASP A 199 2.03 6.00 -22.61
N VAL A 200 1.22 4.99 -22.24
CA VAL A 200 1.49 4.10 -21.11
C VAL A 200 2.69 3.18 -21.39
N GLU A 201 2.95 2.86 -22.66
CA GLU A 201 4.08 2.01 -23.05
C GLU A 201 5.40 2.75 -22.83
N LEU A 202 5.51 3.99 -23.33
CA LEU A 202 6.66 4.84 -23.07
C LEU A 202 6.83 5.12 -21.57
N PHE A 203 5.74 5.47 -20.88
CA PHE A 203 5.76 5.67 -19.43
C PHE A 203 6.33 4.46 -18.69
N ALA A 204 5.86 3.25 -18.98
CA ALA A 204 6.31 2.03 -18.32
C ALA A 204 7.79 1.74 -18.59
N VAL A 205 8.27 1.98 -19.81
CA VAL A 205 9.70 1.85 -20.14
C VAL A 205 10.54 2.89 -19.39
N MET A 206 10.10 4.15 -19.36
CA MET A 206 10.79 5.22 -18.61
C MET A 206 10.88 4.87 -17.13
N VAL A 207 9.78 4.44 -16.51
CA VAL A 207 9.74 3.97 -15.12
C VAL A 207 10.77 2.86 -14.86
N ARG A 208 10.85 1.86 -15.75
CA ARG A 208 11.85 0.79 -15.63
C ARG A 208 13.27 1.34 -15.75
N THR A 209 13.53 2.26 -16.68
CA THR A 209 14.85 2.87 -16.88
C THR A 209 15.27 3.70 -15.67
N ILE A 210 14.35 4.51 -15.11
CA ILE A 210 14.57 5.26 -13.86
C ILE A 210 14.97 4.33 -12.71
N TRP A 211 14.25 3.21 -12.57
CA TRP A 211 14.51 2.24 -11.51
C TRP A 211 15.87 1.55 -11.67
N ASN A 212 16.22 1.13 -12.88
CA ASN A 212 17.52 0.53 -13.14
C ASN A 212 18.65 1.53 -12.88
N GLN A 213 18.51 2.77 -13.35
CA GLN A 213 19.47 3.85 -13.11
C GLN A 213 19.66 4.06 -11.59
N ARG A 214 18.57 4.15 -10.83
CA ARG A 214 18.59 4.26 -9.37
C ARG A 214 19.39 3.13 -8.72
N ASN A 215 19.11 1.89 -9.11
CA ASN A 215 19.77 0.73 -8.52
C ASN A 215 21.26 0.70 -8.85
N ARG A 216 21.65 1.10 -10.06
CA ARG A 216 23.07 1.20 -10.44
C ARG A 216 23.79 2.23 -9.57
N VAL A 217 23.20 3.43 -9.40
CA VAL A 217 23.75 4.46 -8.50
C VAL A 217 23.93 3.93 -7.08
N ARG A 218 22.92 3.26 -6.52
CA ARG A 218 23.00 2.69 -5.15
C ARG A 218 24.05 1.62 -4.97
N LEU A 219 24.27 0.82 -6.01
CA LEU A 219 25.27 -0.24 -6.00
C LEU A 219 26.67 0.27 -6.40
N ASN A 220 26.87 1.59 -6.47
CA ASN A 220 28.11 2.22 -6.92
C ASN A 220 28.57 1.71 -8.30
N MET A 221 27.61 1.38 -9.17
CA MET A 221 27.86 0.96 -10.54
C MET A 221 27.78 2.16 -11.48
N PRO A 222 28.51 2.16 -12.62
CA PRO A 222 28.35 3.18 -13.65
C PRO A 222 26.88 3.28 -14.04
N ALA A 223 26.32 4.48 -14.12
CA ALA A 223 24.91 4.71 -14.42
C ALA A 223 24.75 5.87 -15.41
N ASP A 224 23.77 5.78 -16.30
CA ASP A 224 23.45 6.85 -17.23
C ASP A 224 22.92 8.09 -16.48
N SER A 225 23.12 9.26 -17.09
CA SER A 225 22.58 10.51 -16.55
C SER A 225 21.05 10.51 -16.62
N LEU A 226 20.40 11.15 -15.64
CA LEU A 226 18.94 11.30 -15.64
C LEU A 226 18.44 12.02 -16.91
N HIS A 227 19.22 12.95 -17.47
CA HIS A 227 18.89 13.62 -18.73
C HIS A 227 18.79 12.66 -19.92
N GLN A 228 19.48 11.52 -19.89
CA GLN A 228 19.50 10.55 -20.98
C GLN A 228 18.37 9.52 -20.86
N VAL A 229 17.77 9.37 -19.67
CA VAL A 229 16.78 8.32 -19.37
C VAL A 229 15.60 8.35 -20.34
N ALA A 230 15.05 9.53 -20.63
CA ALA A 230 13.91 9.67 -21.54
C ALA A 230 14.28 9.26 -22.98
N HIS A 231 15.46 9.65 -23.44
CA HIS A 231 15.96 9.27 -24.77
C HIS A 231 16.20 7.76 -24.86
N ILE A 232 16.94 7.19 -23.90
CA ILE A 232 17.23 5.75 -23.84
C ILE A 232 15.93 4.93 -23.83
N ALA A 233 14.94 5.36 -23.04
CA ALA A 233 13.65 4.68 -22.97
C ALA A 233 12.90 4.70 -24.31
N ARG A 234 12.87 5.86 -25.00
CA ARG A 234 12.22 5.99 -26.32
C ARG A 234 12.90 5.11 -27.37
N THR A 235 14.22 5.24 -27.51
CA THR A 235 14.99 4.46 -28.50
C THR A 235 14.78 2.96 -28.28
N TRP A 236 14.88 2.51 -27.03
CA TRP A 236 14.69 1.10 -26.71
C TRP A 236 13.26 0.61 -26.97
N LEU A 237 12.24 1.43 -26.73
CA LEU A 237 10.85 1.06 -27.00
C LEU A 237 10.61 0.92 -28.51
N LEU A 238 11.08 1.88 -29.31
CA LEU A 238 10.98 1.84 -30.76
C LEU A 238 11.70 0.61 -31.34
N ASP A 239 12.91 0.34 -30.88
CA ASP A 239 13.68 -0.85 -31.29
C ASP A 239 12.93 -2.14 -30.95
N PHE A 240 12.32 -2.22 -29.76
CA PHE A 240 11.56 -3.39 -29.36
C PHE A 240 10.32 -3.58 -30.24
N GLN A 241 9.54 -2.53 -30.46
CA GLN A 241 8.32 -2.57 -31.27
C GLN A 241 8.60 -2.86 -32.73
N GLY A 242 9.68 -2.30 -33.30
CA GLY A 242 10.11 -2.57 -34.68
C GLY A 242 10.43 -4.04 -34.93
N ARG A 243 10.96 -4.75 -33.92
CA ARG A 243 11.22 -6.20 -33.99
C ARG A 243 9.96 -7.06 -33.84
N GLN A 244 8.84 -6.50 -33.41
CA GLN A 244 7.57 -7.22 -33.26
C GLN A 244 6.66 -7.10 -34.49
N VAL A 245 7.01 -6.26 -35.47
CA VAL A 245 6.28 -6.21 -36.74
C VAL A 245 6.55 -7.51 -37.51
N PRO A 246 5.53 -8.31 -37.86
CA PRO A 246 5.75 -9.50 -38.67
C PRO A 246 6.30 -9.10 -40.04
N HIS A 247 7.35 -9.78 -40.49
CA HIS A 247 7.87 -9.69 -41.85
C HIS A 247 6.72 -10.04 -42.80
N ALA A 248 6.05 -9.04 -43.36
CA ALA A 248 5.10 -9.26 -44.43
C ALA A 248 5.86 -9.91 -45.59
N SER A 249 5.29 -10.99 -46.09
CA SER A 249 5.83 -11.89 -47.10
C SER A 249 6.36 -11.13 -48.32
N GLN A 250 7.65 -11.30 -48.64
CA GLN A 250 8.12 -11.18 -50.02
C GLN A 250 7.56 -12.38 -50.79
N VAL A 251 6.33 -12.26 -51.30
CA VAL A 251 5.88 -13.13 -52.38
C VAL A 251 6.51 -12.56 -53.64
N GLN A 252 7.46 -13.32 -54.17
CA GLN A 252 8.09 -13.14 -55.47
C GLN A 252 6.99 -12.99 -56.53
N GLN A 253 6.92 -11.82 -57.15
CA GLN A 253 6.47 -11.70 -58.53
C GLN A 253 7.74 -11.73 -59.38
N GLU A 254 7.98 -12.84 -60.05
CA GLU A 254 8.84 -12.90 -61.22
C GLU A 254 8.01 -13.40 -62.41
N PRO A 255 8.40 -12.98 -63.63
CA PRO A 255 7.48 -12.63 -64.72
C PRO A 255 6.85 -13.80 -65.48
#